data_AF-A0AA88Y450-F1
#
_entry.id   AF-A0AA88Y450-F1
#
_cell.length_a   1.000
_cell.length_b   1.000
_cell.length_c   1.000
_cell.angle_alpha   90.00
_cell.angle_beta   90.00
_cell.angle_gamma   90.00
#
_symmetry.space_group_name_H-M   'P 1'
#
loop_
_entity.id
_entity.type
_entity.pdbx_description
1 polymer ?
#
loop_
_entity_poly.entity_id
_entity_poly.type
_entity_poly.pdbx_seq_one_letter_code
_entity_poly.pdbx_strand_id
1 'polypeptide(L)'
;MSKTVPANNREAAKQYLATHRIPQMFESLLSCLMLERPEDPVEFISKKMSEVKEIGLDNVNWETFVFHLHPYRDNLRRNLVHDGSKYDKEREEEEEAKADNERGLSQSRASYKPEVFQLTEAQ
;
A
#
# COMPACT_ATOMS: atom_id res chain seq x y z
N MET A 1 -32.67 -25.27 -27.21
CA MET A 1 -31.40 -25.22 -27.98
C MET A 1 -30.29 -24.75 -27.06
N SER A 2 -29.59 -25.67 -26.40
CA SER A 2 -28.44 -25.36 -25.55
C SER A 2 -27.20 -25.25 -26.42
N LYS A 3 -26.70 -24.04 -26.66
CA LYS A 3 -25.44 -23.84 -27.39
C LYS A 3 -24.30 -24.34 -26.50
N THR A 4 -23.80 -25.53 -26.80
CA THR A 4 -22.55 -26.05 -26.24
C THR A 4 -21.41 -25.18 -26.76
N VAL A 5 -20.88 -24.32 -25.89
CA VAL A 5 -19.64 -23.56 -26.15
C VAL A 5 -18.54 -24.59 -26.42
N PRO A 6 -17.77 -24.48 -27.52
CA PRO A 6 -16.72 -25.43 -27.83
C PRO A 6 -15.73 -25.49 -26.67
N ALA A 7 -15.41 -26.68 -26.20
CA ALA A 7 -14.56 -26.91 -25.01
C ALA A 7 -13.24 -26.11 -25.09
N ASN A 8 -12.68 -25.91 -26.27
CA ASN A 8 -11.48 -25.08 -26.44
C ASN A 8 -11.65 -23.64 -25.93
N ASN A 9 -12.84 -23.05 -26.03
CA ASN A 9 -13.09 -21.67 -25.66
C ASN A 9 -13.31 -21.49 -24.16
N ARG A 10 -13.93 -22.49 -23.50
CA ARG A 10 -14.13 -22.47 -22.05
C ARG A 10 -12.81 -22.72 -21.31
N GLU A 11 -11.99 -23.63 -21.81
CA GLU A 11 -10.70 -23.95 -21.24
C GLU A 11 -9.72 -22.77 -21.44
N ALA A 12 -9.75 -22.09 -22.60
CA ALA A 12 -9.02 -20.84 -22.82
C ALA A 12 -9.48 -19.72 -21.87
N ALA A 13 -10.79 -19.57 -21.64
CA ALA A 13 -11.32 -18.59 -20.69
C ALA A 13 -10.86 -18.88 -19.25
N LYS A 14 -10.83 -20.16 -18.83
CA LYS A 14 -10.29 -20.55 -17.52
C LYS A 14 -8.81 -20.20 -17.41
N GLN A 15 -8.04 -20.46 -18.45
CA GLN A 15 -6.61 -20.12 -18.49
C GLN A 15 -6.40 -18.62 -18.39
N TYR A 16 -7.16 -17.82 -19.13
CA TYR A 16 -7.14 -16.36 -19.03
C TYR A 16 -7.41 -15.87 -17.60
N LEU A 17 -8.46 -16.39 -16.95
CA LEU A 17 -8.80 -16.03 -15.57
C LEU A 17 -7.67 -16.37 -14.59
N ALA A 18 -7.05 -17.53 -14.75
CA ALA A 18 -5.95 -17.98 -13.89
C ALA A 18 -4.66 -17.18 -14.13
N THR A 19 -4.27 -16.98 -15.39
CA THR A 19 -3.07 -16.22 -15.77
C THR A 19 -3.14 -14.77 -15.28
N HIS A 20 -4.31 -14.14 -15.38
CA HIS A 20 -4.50 -12.76 -14.93
C HIS A 20 -4.93 -12.64 -13.46
N ARG A 21 -4.97 -13.76 -12.71
CA ARG A 21 -5.39 -13.83 -11.29
C ARG A 21 -6.71 -13.10 -11.00
N ILE A 22 -7.61 -13.10 -11.99
CA ILE A 22 -8.88 -12.35 -11.92
C ILE A 22 -9.73 -12.78 -10.72
N PRO A 23 -9.96 -14.09 -10.46
CA PRO A 23 -10.75 -14.51 -9.29
C PRO A 23 -10.16 -14.02 -7.97
N GLN A 24 -8.84 -14.17 -7.77
CA GLN A 24 -8.15 -13.77 -6.54
C GLN A 24 -8.21 -12.25 -6.31
N MET A 25 -8.07 -11.46 -7.37
CA MET A 25 -8.22 -10.00 -7.30
C MET A 25 -9.63 -9.62 -6.84
N PHE A 26 -10.67 -10.21 -7.44
CA PHE A 26 -12.06 -9.93 -7.07
C PHE A 26 -12.41 -10.43 -5.66
N GLU A 27 -11.91 -11.59 -5.24
CA GLU A 27 -12.08 -12.08 -3.86
C GLU A 27 -11.49 -11.12 -2.82
N SER A 28 -10.30 -10.58 -3.11
CA SER A 28 -9.63 -9.59 -2.24
C SER A 28 -10.43 -8.29 -2.18
N LEU A 29 -10.88 -7.80 -3.33
CA LEU A 29 -11.71 -6.59 -3.43
C LEU A 29 -13.05 -6.73 -2.70
N LEU A 30 -13.71 -7.88 -2.86
CA LEU A 30 -14.97 -8.21 -2.18
C LEU A 30 -14.78 -8.24 -0.66
N SER A 31 -13.68 -8.81 -0.18
CA SER A 31 -13.36 -8.84 1.25
C SER A 31 -13.25 -7.43 1.84
N CYS A 32 -12.55 -6.52 1.17
CA CYS A 32 -12.45 -5.11 1.58
C CYS A 32 -13.80 -4.41 1.58
N LEU A 33 -14.61 -4.65 0.54
CA LEU A 33 -15.95 -4.07 0.44
C LEU A 33 -16.87 -4.55 1.57
N MET A 34 -16.79 -5.84 1.94
CA MET A 34 -17.54 -6.41 3.06
C MET A 34 -17.10 -5.88 4.43
N LEU A 35 -15.80 -5.57 4.58
CA LEU A 35 -15.22 -5.03 5.80
C LEU A 35 -15.55 -3.54 5.99
N GLU A 36 -15.25 -2.71 4.99
CA GLU A 36 -15.41 -1.25 5.10
C GLU A 36 -16.87 -0.81 4.93
N ARG A 37 -17.69 -1.57 4.20
CA ARG A 37 -19.12 -1.27 3.92
C ARG A 37 -19.35 0.20 3.57
N PRO A 38 -18.67 0.70 2.51
CA PRO A 38 -18.78 2.09 2.10
C PRO A 38 -20.23 2.43 1.70
N GLU A 39 -20.59 3.70 1.88
CA GLU A 39 -21.90 4.22 1.48
C GLU A 39 -22.11 4.16 -0.04
N ASP A 40 -21.05 4.42 -0.81
CA ASP A 40 -20.99 4.18 -2.26
C ASP A 40 -20.00 3.04 -2.59
N PRO A 41 -20.50 1.82 -2.86
CA PRO A 41 -19.65 0.68 -3.23
C PRO A 41 -19.02 0.80 -4.62
N VAL A 42 -19.64 1.54 -5.54
CA VAL A 42 -19.14 1.66 -6.93
C VAL A 42 -17.92 2.57 -6.98
N GLU A 43 -18.00 3.72 -6.31
CA GLU A 43 -16.87 4.65 -6.19
C GLU A 43 -15.69 3.99 -5.47
N PHE A 44 -15.96 3.26 -4.39
CA PHE A 44 -14.94 2.53 -3.65
C PHE A 44 -14.20 1.51 -4.52
N ILE A 45 -14.93 0.70 -5.30
CA ILE A 45 -14.33 -0.26 -6.23
C ILE A 45 -13.46 0.47 -7.27
N SER A 46 -13.94 1.57 -7.84
CA SER A 46 -13.19 2.36 -8.82
C SER A 46 -11.85 2.84 -8.28
N LYS A 47 -11.86 3.34 -7.04
CA LYS A 47 -10.64 3.76 -6.33
C LYS A 47 -9.69 2.58 -6.12
N LYS A 48 -10.18 1.45 -5.62
CA LYS A 48 -9.35 0.26 -5.37
C LYS A 48 -8.74 -0.30 -6.65
N MET A 49 -9.49 -0.29 -7.76
CA MET A 49 -8.96 -0.68 -9.08
C MET A 49 -7.89 0.29 -9.60
N SER A 50 -7.98 1.58 -9.25
CA SER A 50 -6.93 2.55 -9.55
C SER A 50 -5.66 2.26 -8.75
N GLU A 51 -5.78 1.95 -7.46
CA GLU A 51 -4.66 1.52 -6.60
C GLU A 51 -3.99 0.24 -7.13
N VAL A 52 -4.77 -0.78 -7.55
CA VAL A 52 -4.28 -2.01 -8.21
C VAL A 52 -3.42 -1.68 -9.43
N LYS A 53 -3.85 -0.70 -10.24
CA LYS A 53 -3.16 -0.31 -11.47
C LYS A 53 -1.81 0.34 -11.19
N GLU A 54 -1.69 1.10 -10.12
CA GLU A 54 -0.43 1.73 -9.71
C GLU A 54 0.57 0.72 -9.13
N ILE A 55 0.08 -0.23 -8.33
CA ILE A 55 0.91 -1.26 -7.67
C ILE A 55 1.34 -2.36 -8.65
N GLY A 56 0.49 -2.65 -9.64
CA GLY A 56 0.65 -3.76 -10.58
C GLY A 56 0.04 -5.06 -10.03
N LEU A 57 -0.73 -5.74 -10.87
CA LEU A 57 -1.48 -6.96 -10.54
C LEU A 57 -0.63 -8.08 -9.90
N ASP A 58 0.63 -8.18 -10.28
CA ASP A 58 1.53 -9.23 -9.75
C ASP A 58 1.90 -9.01 -8.28
N ASN A 59 1.83 -7.77 -7.81
CA ASN A 59 2.14 -7.36 -6.43
C ASN A 59 0.89 -7.24 -5.55
N VAL A 60 -0.29 -7.51 -6.12
CA VAL A 60 -1.56 -7.43 -5.41
C VAL A 60 -1.84 -8.78 -4.73
N ASN A 61 -1.80 -8.77 -3.41
CA ASN A 61 -2.25 -9.89 -2.57
C ASN A 61 -3.48 -9.48 -1.75
N TRP A 62 -4.19 -10.45 -1.18
CA TRP A 62 -5.31 -10.20 -0.26
C TRP A 62 -4.87 -9.33 0.93
N GLU A 63 -3.63 -9.46 1.39
CA GLU A 63 -3.08 -8.62 2.44
C GLU A 63 -2.94 -7.17 1.97
N THR A 64 -2.61 -6.88 0.72
CA THR A 64 -2.36 -5.52 0.22
C THR A 64 -3.52 -4.56 0.49
N PHE A 65 -4.77 -5.04 0.45
CA PHE A 65 -5.95 -4.22 0.70
C PHE A 65 -6.58 -4.38 2.09
N VAL A 66 -6.06 -5.28 2.92
CA VAL A 66 -6.59 -5.54 4.27
C VAL A 66 -5.53 -5.26 5.33
N PHE A 67 -4.29 -4.98 4.92
CA PHE A 67 -3.16 -4.73 5.81
C PHE A 67 -3.42 -3.56 6.75
N HIS A 68 -4.04 -2.48 6.26
CA HIS A 68 -4.43 -1.32 7.06
C HIS A 68 -5.59 -1.62 8.02
N LEU A 69 -6.35 -2.69 7.77
CA LEU A 69 -7.48 -3.13 8.59
C LEU A 69 -7.09 -4.23 9.60
N HIS A 70 -5.85 -4.72 9.57
CA HIS A 70 -5.39 -5.71 10.53
C HIS A 70 -5.47 -5.11 11.95
N PRO A 71 -6.09 -5.77 12.94
CA PRO A 71 -6.36 -5.17 14.26
C PRO A 71 -5.12 -4.57 14.94
N TYR A 72 -3.94 -5.16 14.69
CA TYR A 72 -2.66 -4.68 15.24
C TYR A 72 -1.92 -3.65 14.36
N ARG A 73 -2.35 -3.45 13.12
CA ARG A 73 -1.82 -2.41 12.22
C ARG A 73 -2.77 -1.23 12.03
N ASP A 74 -3.97 -1.31 12.58
CA ASP A 74 -4.86 -0.17 12.75
C ASP A 74 -4.11 0.98 13.43
N ASN A 75 -4.06 2.14 12.78
CA ASN A 75 -3.27 3.28 13.27
C ASN A 75 -3.73 3.75 14.65
N LEU A 76 -5.04 3.67 14.95
CA LEU A 76 -5.56 4.12 16.24
C LEU A 76 -5.11 3.18 17.36
N ARG A 77 -5.26 1.87 17.19
CA ARG A 77 -4.74 0.90 18.16
C ARG A 77 -3.22 1.00 18.27
N ARG A 78 -2.51 1.09 17.15
CA ARG A 78 -1.05 1.17 17.12
C ARG A 78 -0.54 2.39 17.90
N ASN A 79 -1.30 3.50 17.94
CA ASN A 79 -0.95 4.69 18.73
C ASN A 79 -1.33 4.61 20.22
N LEU A 80 -2.34 3.81 20.57
CA LEU A 80 -2.95 3.83 21.90
C LEU A 80 -2.62 2.62 22.76
N VAL A 81 -2.17 1.52 22.15
CA VAL A 81 -1.96 0.24 22.82
C VAL A 81 -0.50 -0.19 22.68
N HIS A 82 0.18 -0.25 23.82
CA HIS A 82 1.54 -0.75 23.96
C HIS A 82 1.51 -2.07 24.72
N ASP A 83 1.25 -3.16 23.99
CA ASP A 83 1.10 -4.50 24.54
C ASP A 83 2.38 -5.35 24.42
N GLY A 84 3.48 -4.79 23.91
CA GLY A 84 4.73 -5.51 23.68
C GLY A 84 4.63 -6.59 22.61
N SER A 85 3.54 -6.60 21.82
CA SER A 85 3.39 -7.50 20.69
C SER A 85 4.46 -7.25 19.62
N LYS A 86 4.57 -8.18 18.67
CA LYS A 86 5.46 -8.02 17.51
C LYS A 86 5.23 -6.67 16.78
N TYR A 87 3.98 -6.21 16.70
CA TYR A 87 3.61 -4.99 15.98
C TYR A 87 3.96 -3.70 16.74
N ASP A 88 4.02 -3.77 18.08
CA ASP A 88 4.47 -2.68 18.94
C ASP A 88 5.99 -2.49 18.78
N LYS A 89 6.75 -3.59 18.78
CA LYS A 89 8.20 -3.58 18.51
C LYS A 89 8.55 -3.05 17.12
N GLU A 90 7.83 -3.49 16.08
CA GLU A 90 8.01 -2.97 14.71
C GLU A 90 7.74 -1.45 14.64
N ARG A 91 6.81 -0.92 15.45
CA ARG A 91 6.59 0.54 15.55
C ARG A 91 7.77 1.24 16.20
N GLU A 92 8.24 0.75 17.35
CA GLU A 92 9.37 1.33 18.08
C GLU A 92 10.60 1.41 17.17
N GLU A 93 10.88 0.34 16.42
CA GLU A 93 11.96 0.29 15.43
C GLU A 93 11.78 1.33 14.30
N GLU A 94 10.55 1.48 13.77
CA GLU A 94 10.23 2.51 12.75
C GLU A 94 10.39 3.94 13.29
N GLU A 95 10.00 4.19 14.54
CA GLU A 95 10.12 5.51 15.19
C GLU A 95 11.57 5.85 15.50
N GLU A 96 12.36 4.89 15.98
CA GLU A 96 13.79 5.05 16.24
C GLU A 96 14.55 5.32 14.93
N ALA A 97 14.22 4.59 13.85
CA ALA A 97 14.79 4.83 12.53
C ALA A 97 14.45 6.23 11.99
N LYS A 98 13.23 6.74 12.23
CA LYS A 98 12.84 8.11 11.86
C LYS A 98 13.61 9.15 12.67
N ALA A 99 13.73 8.95 13.98
CA ALA A 99 14.47 9.86 14.85
C ALA A 99 15.96 9.94 14.48
N ASP A 100 16.58 8.83 14.09
CA ASP A 100 17.97 8.80 13.63
C ASP A 100 18.15 9.51 12.30
N ASN A 101 17.21 9.34 11.37
CA ASN A 101 17.23 10.06 10.10
C ASN A 101 17.08 11.58 10.31
N GLU A 102 16.17 12.01 11.18
CA GLU A 102 16.00 13.42 11.55
C GLU A 102 17.25 14.00 12.22
N ARG A 103 17.91 13.23 13.11
CA ARG A 103 19.19 13.62 13.72
C ARG A 103 20.30 13.79 12.68
N GLY A 104 20.38 12.89 11.71
CA GLY A 104 21.33 12.99 10.58
C GLY A 104 21.07 14.20 9.66
N LEU A 105 19.80 14.50 9.38
CA LEU A 105 19.38 15.68 8.61
C LEU A 105 19.68 16.99 9.36
N SER A 106 19.49 17.02 10.67
CA SER A 106 19.82 18.18 11.51
C SER A 106 21.33 18.43 11.54
N GLN A 107 22.15 17.38 11.69
CA GLN A 107 23.61 17.50 11.67
C GLN A 107 24.16 17.94 10.31
N SER A 108 23.62 17.40 9.21
CA SER A 108 24.02 17.82 7.86
C SER A 108 23.64 19.27 7.56
N ARG A 109 22.47 19.72 8.02
CA ARG A 109 22.05 21.14 7.93
C ARG A 109 22.92 22.07 8.77
N ALA A 110 23.37 21.62 9.95
CA ALA A 110 24.29 22.38 10.80
C ALA A 110 25.72 22.47 10.23
N SER A 111 26.13 21.50 9.39
CA SER A 111 27.44 21.46 8.73
C SER A 111 27.53 22.37 7.49
N TYR A 112 26.41 22.88 7.00
CA TYR A 112 26.37 23.77 5.83
C TYR A 112 27.00 25.14 6.17
N LYS A 113 28.18 25.43 5.62
CA LYS A 113 28.77 26.77 5.59
C LYS A 113 28.48 27.41 4.24
N PRO A 114 27.60 28.42 4.15
CA PRO A 114 27.39 29.14 2.89
C PRO A 114 28.66 29.91 2.53
N GLU A 115 29.13 29.78 1.29
CA GLU A 115 30.13 30.70 0.73
C GLU A 115 29.47 32.06 0.56
N VAL A 116 29.68 32.94 1.55
CA VAL A 116 29.16 34.31 1.51
C VAL A 116 29.86 35.02 0.37
N PHE A 117 29.07 35.41 -0.62
CA PHE A 117 29.42 36.16 -1.82
C PHE A 117 30.68 37.02 -1.65
N GLN A 118 31.77 36.63 -2.31
CA GLN A 118 32.85 37.55 -2.64
C GLN A 118 32.27 38.55 -3.64
N LEU A 119 31.63 39.61 -3.14
CA LEU A 119 31.24 40.75 -3.95
C LEU A 119 32.53 41.27 -4.58
N THR A 120 32.65 41.06 -5.89
CA THR A 120 33.68 41.64 -6.75
C THR A 120 33.87 43.10 -6.38
N GLU A 121 35.04 43.43 -5.82
CA GLU A 121 35.49 44.81 -5.68
C GLU A 121 35.53 45.40 -7.09
N ALA A 122 34.57 46.27 -7.39
CA ALA A 122 34.58 47.05 -8.61
C ALA A 122 35.76 48.03 -8.51
N GLN A 123 36.76 47.85 -9.39
CA GLN A 123 37.83 48.81 -9.63
C GLN A 123 37.34 50.01 -10.44
#